data_AF-A0A5S9M748-F1
#
_entry.id   AF-A0A5S9M748-F1
#
_cell.length_a   1.000
_cell.length_b   1.000
_cell.length_c   1.000
_cell.angle_alpha   90.00
_cell.angle_beta   90.00
_cell.angle_gamma   90.00
#
_symmetry.space_group_name_H-M   'P 1'
#
loop_
_entity.id
_entity.type
_entity.pdbx_description
1 polymer ?
#
loop_
_entity_poly.entity_id
_entity_poly.type
_entity_poly.pdbx_seq_one_letter_code
_entity_poly.pdbx_strand_id
1 'polypeptide(L)'
;MQDLMFTRVIAVGAFQDQEEIAKLIERYDFLAIPVVEENNVLVGIVTVDDIIDVVIQEAGEDYEKFAASGKDITFDTPAFLLRHTAVSRGSFYSYSLG
;
A
#
# COMPACT_ATOMS: atom_id res chain seq x y z
N MET A 1 20.37 -23.99 -23.25
CA MET A 1 20.03 -22.77 -22.48
C MET A 1 18.53 -22.52 -22.43
N GLN A 2 17.78 -22.86 -23.48
CA GLN A 2 16.31 -22.77 -23.48
C GLN A 2 15.66 -23.73 -22.47
N ASP A 3 16.29 -24.86 -22.15
CA ASP A 3 15.73 -25.89 -21.26
C ASP A 3 15.57 -25.45 -19.79
N LEU A 4 16.04 -24.26 -19.42
CA LEU A 4 15.97 -23.72 -18.05
C LEU A 4 15.07 -22.48 -17.95
N MET A 5 14.53 -21.98 -19.07
CA MET A 5 13.66 -20.80 -19.07
C MET A 5 12.19 -21.20 -18.87
N PHE A 6 11.48 -20.43 -18.06
CA PHE A 6 10.03 -20.57 -17.93
C PHE A 6 9.32 -19.83 -19.06
N THR A 7 8.41 -20.50 -19.76
CA THR A 7 7.61 -19.92 -20.84
C THR A 7 6.38 -19.17 -20.34
N ARG A 8 5.93 -19.43 -19.11
CA ARG A 8 4.80 -18.73 -18.48
C ARG A 8 5.36 -17.63 -17.60
N VAL A 9 5.55 -16.45 -18.19
CA VAL A 9 6.02 -15.25 -17.50
C VAL A 9 4.82 -14.37 -17.17
N ILE A 10 4.73 -13.92 -15.91
CA ILE A 10 3.77 -12.90 -15.51
C ILE A 10 4.38 -11.55 -15.85
N ALA A 11 3.67 -10.77 -16.67
CA ALA A 11 4.08 -9.42 -17.08
C ALA A 11 2.91 -8.45 -16.86
N VAL A 12 3.23 -7.18 -16.70
CA VAL A 12 2.25 -6.10 -16.50
C VAL A 12 2.27 -5.15 -17.69
N GLY A 13 1.14 -4.50 -17.93
CA GLY A 13 1.04 -3.49 -18.98
C GLY A 13 1.73 -2.18 -18.58
N ALA A 14 2.27 -1.45 -19.54
CA ALA A 14 2.92 -0.15 -19.30
C ALA A 14 2.02 0.92 -18.66
N PHE A 15 0.70 0.74 -18.73
CA PHE A 15 -0.31 1.64 -18.16
C PHE A 15 -1.11 1.01 -17.01
N GLN A 16 -0.67 -0.15 -16.51
CA GLN A 16 -1.33 -0.80 -15.38
C GLN A 16 -1.11 -0.01 -14.09
N ASP A 17 -2.12 -0.01 -13.22
CA ASP A 17 -2.07 0.72 -11.97
C ASP A 17 -1.02 0.14 -11.01
N GLN A 18 -0.34 1.03 -10.29
CA GLN A 18 0.78 0.65 -9.42
C GLN A 18 0.32 -0.20 -8.22
N GLU A 19 -0.90 0.02 -7.72
CA GLU A 19 -1.49 -0.79 -6.64
C GLU A 19 -1.71 -2.24 -7.09
N GLU A 20 -2.13 -2.44 -8.34
CA GLU A 20 -2.29 -3.78 -8.91
C GLU A 20 -0.95 -4.50 -9.09
N ILE A 21 0.09 -3.77 -9.51
CA ILE A 21 1.45 -4.31 -9.61
C ILE A 21 1.97 -4.69 -8.21
N ALA A 22 1.69 -3.87 -7.19
CA ALA A 22 2.05 -4.16 -5.81
C ALA A 22 1.41 -5.46 -5.31
N LYS A 23 0.11 -5.66 -5.58
CA LYS A 23 -0.61 -6.90 -5.27
C LYS A 23 -0.04 -8.13 -5.98
N LEU A 24 0.49 -7.97 -7.19
CA LEU A 24 1.14 -9.08 -7.92
C LEU A 24 2.48 -9.45 -7.29
N ILE A 25 3.28 -8.44 -6.93
CA ILE A 25 4.57 -8.65 -6.25
C ILE A 25 4.38 -9.33 -4.91
N GLU A 26 3.45 -8.85 -4.09
CA GLU A 26 3.12 -9.46 -2.79
C GLU A 26 2.62 -10.90 -2.95
N ARG A 27 1.74 -11.15 -3.93
CA ARG A 27 1.13 -12.48 -4.13
C ARG A 27 2.14 -13.55 -4.54
N TYR A 28 3.14 -13.17 -5.32
CA TYR A 28 4.07 -14.11 -5.96
C TYR A 28 5.52 -13.98 -5.48
N ASP A 29 5.78 -13.12 -4.48
CA ASP A 29 7.11 -12.81 -3.94
C ASP A 29 8.13 -12.43 -5.03
N PHE A 30 7.70 -11.64 -6.01
CA PHE A 30 8.56 -11.24 -7.14
C PHE A 30 9.51 -10.12 -6.76
N LEU A 31 10.80 -10.30 -7.06
CA LEU A 31 11.80 -9.23 -6.94
C LEU A 31 11.68 -8.18 -8.05
N ALA A 32 11.16 -8.59 -9.21
CA ALA A 32 10.87 -7.71 -10.33
C ALA A 32 9.81 -8.32 -11.24
N ILE A 33 9.05 -7.46 -11.93
CA ILE A 33 8.05 -7.84 -12.94
C ILE A 33 8.39 -7.16 -14.26
N PRO A 34 8.38 -7.89 -15.40
CA PRO A 34 8.54 -7.29 -16.72
C PRO A 34 7.33 -6.45 -17.11
N VAL A 35 7.61 -5.31 -17.75
CA VAL A 35 6.61 -4.39 -18.30
C VAL A 35 6.57 -4.54 -19.80
N VAL A 36 5.38 -4.74 -20.34
CA VAL A 36 5.14 -4.90 -21.78
C VAL A 36 4.18 -3.85 -22.32
N GLU A 37 4.39 -3.48 -23.57
CA GLU A 37 3.39 -2.74 -24.37
C GLU A 37 2.32 -3.68 -24.93
N GLU A 38 1.27 -3.12 -25.54
CA GLU A 38 0.11 -3.85 -26.09
C GLU A 38 0.50 -4.99 -27.05
N ASN A 39 1.61 -4.83 -27.79
CA ASN A 39 2.12 -5.84 -28.71
C ASN A 39 2.98 -6.94 -28.03
N ASN A 40 2.95 -7.06 -26.70
CA ASN A 40 3.79 -7.94 -25.88
C ASN A 40 5.30 -7.69 -26.06
N VAL A 41 5.67 -6.47 -26.43
CA VAL A 41 7.07 -6.06 -26.52
C VAL A 41 7.54 -5.64 -25.12
N LEU A 42 8.61 -6.26 -24.63
CA LEU A 42 9.25 -5.90 -23.37
C LEU A 42 9.83 -4.49 -23.47
N VAL A 43 9.37 -3.59 -22.62
CA VAL A 43 9.84 -2.20 -22.57
C VAL A 43 10.62 -1.86 -21.31
N GLY A 44 10.50 -2.69 -20.27
CA GLY A 44 11.24 -2.47 -19.03
C GLY A 44 10.90 -3.50 -17.96
N ILE A 45 11.31 -3.18 -16.73
CA ILE A 45 11.00 -3.93 -15.53
C ILE A 45 10.60 -2.95 -14.42
N VAL A 46 9.77 -3.41 -13.49
CA VAL A 46 9.50 -2.75 -12.21
C VAL A 46 10.09 -3.63 -11.11
N THR A 47 10.79 -3.03 -10.16
CA THR A 47 11.41 -3.76 -9.05
C THR A 47 10.58 -3.68 -7.79
N VAL A 48 10.83 -4.58 -6.83
CA VAL A 48 10.19 -4.54 -5.51
C VAL A 48 10.48 -3.23 -4.78
N ASP A 49 11.67 -2.66 -4.96
CA ASP A 49 12.07 -1.40 -4.31
C ASP A 49 11.16 -0.24 -4.76
N ASP A 50 10.83 -0.15 -6.06
CA ASP A 50 9.91 0.87 -6.59
C ASP A 50 8.49 0.73 -5.99
N ILE A 51 8.10 -0.50 -5.67
CA ILE A 51 6.74 -0.83 -5.22
C ILE A 51 6.58 -0.61 -3.72
N ILE A 52 7.67 -0.70 -2.94
CA ILE A 52 7.68 -0.31 -1.53
C ILE A 52 7.27 1.16 -1.39
N ASP A 53 7.79 2.05 -2.26
CA ASP A 53 7.44 3.46 -2.23
C ASP A 53 5.94 3.68 -2.51
N VAL A 54 5.38 2.97 -3.49
CA VAL A 54 3.94 3.02 -3.83
C VAL A 54 3.08 2.60 -2.64
N VAL A 55 3.41 1.48 -1.98
CA VAL A 55 2.64 0.99 -0.83
C VAL A 55 2.63 2.01 0.31
N ILE A 56 3.74 2.70 0.55
CA ILE A 56 3.83 3.76 1.57
C ILE A 56 2.95 4.96 1.18
N GLN A 57 2.98 5.37 -0.10
CA GLN A 57 2.18 6.48 -0.59
C GLN A 57 0.68 6.20 -0.51
N GLU A 58 0.23 5.02 -0.97
CA GLU A 58 -1.18 4.62 -0.92
C GLU A 58 -1.73 4.61 0.51
N ALA A 59 -0.96 4.09 1.48
CA ALA A 59 -1.36 4.14 2.88
C ALA A 59 -1.57 5.59 3.36
N GLY A 60 -0.68 6.51 2.97
CA GLY A 60 -0.80 7.94 3.25
C GLY A 60 -2.05 8.56 2.62
N GLU A 61 -2.30 8.28 1.34
CA GLU A 61 -3.46 8.77 0.62
C GLU A 61 -4.78 8.26 1.22
N ASP A 62 -4.83 7.00 1.66
CA ASP A 62 -6.00 6.45 2.33
C ASP A 62 -6.30 7.15 3.66
N TYR A 63 -5.27 7.50 4.44
CA TYR A 63 -5.44 8.32 5.64
C TYR A 63 -5.95 9.73 5.32
N GLU A 64 -5.43 10.37 4.27
CA GLU A 64 -5.87 11.69 3.83
C GLU A 64 -7.32 11.66 3.31
N LYS A 65 -7.66 10.68 2.46
CA LYS A 65 -9.02 10.44 1.97
C LYS A 65 -9.98 10.17 3.14
N PHE A 66 -9.55 9.37 4.12
CA PHE A 66 -10.34 9.10 5.32
C PHE A 66 -10.60 10.37 6.13
N ALA A 67 -9.56 11.15 6.44
CA ALA A 67 -9.66 12.41 7.16
C ALA A 67 -10.51 13.46 6.42
N ALA A 68 -10.35 13.57 5.09
CA ALA A 68 -11.10 14.50 4.25
C ALA A 68 -12.57 14.09 4.08
N SER A 69 -12.89 12.79 4.19
CA SER A 69 -14.26 12.30 4.04
C SER A 69 -15.19 12.64 5.22
N GLY A 70 -14.64 13.13 6.35
CA GLY A 70 -15.42 13.56 7.51
C GLY A 70 -16.27 12.45 8.15
N LYS A 71 -16.01 11.17 7.82
CA LYS A 71 -16.63 10.05 8.51
C LYS A 71 -16.07 10.00 9.92
N ASP A 72 -16.89 10.39 10.89
CA ASP A 72 -16.63 10.06 12.29
C ASP A 72 -16.31 8.57 12.39
N ILE A 73 -15.18 8.26 13.00
CA ILE A 73 -14.89 6.95 13.59
C ILE A 73 -15.93 6.68 14.69
N THR A 74 -17.17 6.37 14.30
CA THR A 74 -18.11 5.71 15.21
C THR A 74 -17.63 4.27 15.32
N PHE A 75 -16.65 4.07 16.19
CA PHE A 75 -16.20 2.77 16.60
C PHE A 75 -17.33 2.12 17.41
N ASP A 76 -18.30 1.50 16.73
CA ASP A 76 -19.07 0.38 17.31
C ASP A 76 -18.16 -0.86 17.44
N THR A 77 -16.94 -0.63 17.92
CA THR A 77 -15.95 -1.65 18.19
C THR A 77 -16.27 -2.19 19.58
N PRO A 78 -16.65 -3.48 19.70
CA PRO A 78 -17.02 -4.05 20.99
C PRO A 78 -15.90 -3.87 22.01
N ALA A 79 -16.29 -3.52 23.24
CA ALA A 79 -15.43 -3.11 24.35
C ALA A 79 -14.25 -4.05 24.67
N PHE A 80 -14.27 -5.28 24.15
CA PHE A 80 -13.18 -6.25 24.26
C PHE A 80 -11.85 -5.78 23.63
N LEU A 81 -11.88 -4.99 22.55
CA LEU A 81 -10.64 -4.55 21.85
C LEU A 81 -9.92 -3.38 22.55
N LEU A 82 -10.56 -2.67 23.49
CA LEU A 82 -9.97 -1.53 24.22
C LEU A 82 -8.99 -1.93 25.32
N ARG A 83 -8.79 -3.23 25.60
CA ARG A 83 -7.90 -3.67 26.68
C ARG A 83 -6.41 -3.47 26.38
N HIS A 84 -6.02 -3.18 25.14
CA HIS A 84 -4.61 -3.08 24.74
C HIS A 84 -4.14 -1.68 24.28
N THR A 85 -5.05 -0.71 24.16
CA THR A 85 -4.77 0.63 23.60
C THR A 85 -5.24 1.76 24.51
N ALA A 86 -4.98 1.65 25.82
CA ALA A 86 -5.34 2.68 26.79
C ALA A 86 -4.15 3.11 27.68
N VAL A 87 -3.17 3.83 27.09
CA VAL A 87 -2.21 4.75 27.74
C VAL A 87 -1.78 5.71 26.61
N SER A 88 -1.92 7.03 26.59
CA SER A 88 -1.91 8.05 27.64
C SER A 88 -2.64 9.31 27.16
N ARG A 89 -3.58 9.86 27.94
CA ARG A 89 -4.00 11.27 27.86
C ARG A 89 -3.37 12.01 29.04
N GLY A 90 -2.75 13.16 28.78
CA GLY A 90 -2.34 14.06 29.85
C GLY A 90 -1.65 15.32 29.36
N SER A 91 -2.42 16.29 28.83
CA SER A 91 -2.05 17.70 28.93
C SER A 91 -3.28 18.59 28.75
N PHE A 92 -3.76 19.17 29.84
CA PHE A 92 -4.68 20.31 29.86
C PHE A 92 -3.96 21.41 30.66
N TYR A 93 -3.56 22.48 29.99
CA TYR A 93 -3.15 23.73 30.62
C TYR A 93 -4.09 24.83 30.15
N SER A 94 -4.86 25.43 31.07
CA SER A 94 -5.40 26.79 30.90
C SER A 94 -5.23 27.56 32.21
N TYR A 95 -4.74 28.79 32.07
CA TYR A 95 -4.31 29.72 33.10
C TYR A 95 -5.50 30.32 33.87
N SER A 96 -5.40 30.45 35.20
CA SER A 96 -6.26 31.32 36.00
C SER A 96 -5.57 32.64 36.33
N LEU A 97 -6.34 33.71 36.22
CA LEU A 97 -6.05 35.10 36.57
C LEU A 97 -5.30 35.29 37.91
N GLY A 98 -4.36 36.23 37.88
CA GLY A 98 -3.83 36.99 39.01
C GLY A 98 -3.62 38.42 38.56
#